data_AF-A0A9E4WLM3-F1
#
_entry.id   AF-A0A9E4WLM3-F1
#
_cell.length_a   1.000
_cell.length_b   1.000
_cell.length_c   1.000
_cell.angle_alpha   90.00
_cell.angle_beta   90.00
_cell.angle_gamma   90.00
#
_symmetry.space_group_name_H-M   'P 1'
#
loop_
_entity.id
_entity.type
_entity.pdbx_description
1 polymer ?
#
loop_
_entity_poly.entity_id
_entity_poly.type
_entity_poly.pdbx_seq_one_letter_code
_entity_poly.pdbx_strand_id
1 'polypeptide(L)'
;MSDSGRKLERLVEAVERQFVADGFSVEVRKREYDEEGRQSAEFDVVVSGRLGSTTVSWLIECRDRPSEGPAPSSWIEQLVGRRGRFNFNKVTAVSTTGFASAATRYAQEQGIELRTVDALDEDEIQNWFKVSNLQLFSHKGEFSKAEIRLEDPIQLEVKDLAKAAVQEAGASTKILKDRHGNEMSVLDAWTHTLNQNPHMFAGVSPVGDPEFRRLFVSFKEPEDQYVITTEAGDATVVGIVFEAKLAVEVREVPISEATRYSLVESGEALAESIRFDVEVRGQPFELGVHRLVQDGRTFIAVRGSSKAATSS
;
A
#
# COMPACT_ATOMS: atom_id res chain seq x y z
N MET A 1 -3.10 -20.20 11.30
CA MET A 1 -3.45 -20.05 9.87
C MET A 1 -2.23 -19.48 9.19
N SER A 2 -1.70 -20.16 8.17
CA SER A 2 -0.61 -19.62 7.37
C SER A 2 -1.03 -18.28 6.76
N ASP A 3 -0.08 -17.36 6.61
CA ASP A 3 -0.32 -16.06 5.95
C ASP A 3 -0.81 -16.23 4.49
N SER A 4 -0.61 -17.41 3.92
CA SER A 4 -0.93 -17.77 2.54
C SER A 4 -2.42 -17.79 2.20
N GLY A 5 -3.29 -18.26 3.11
CA GLY A 5 -4.74 -18.18 2.92
C GLY A 5 -5.23 -16.74 2.83
N ARG A 6 -4.65 -15.84 3.65
CA ARG A 6 -4.97 -14.41 3.60
C ARG A 6 -4.54 -13.76 2.29
N LYS A 7 -3.40 -14.18 1.75
CA LYS A 7 -2.88 -13.71 0.47
C LYS A 7 -3.82 -14.09 -0.68
N LEU A 8 -4.34 -15.32 -0.68
CA LEU A 8 -5.33 -15.77 -1.66
C LEU A 8 -6.61 -14.93 -1.61
N GLU A 9 -7.18 -14.73 -0.41
CA GLU A 9 -8.38 -13.89 -0.23
C GLU A 9 -8.15 -12.45 -0.75
N ARG A 10 -6.97 -11.87 -0.48
CA ARG A 10 -6.62 -10.51 -0.94
C ARG A 10 -6.47 -10.42 -2.44
N LEU A 11 -5.87 -11.42 -3.07
CA LEU A 11 -5.75 -11.49 -4.53
C LEU A 11 -7.14 -11.52 -5.16
N VAL A 12 -8.01 -12.42 -4.67
CA VAL A 12 -9.39 -12.55 -5.15
C VAL A 12 -10.12 -11.22 -4.95
N GLU A 13 -10.07 -10.63 -3.75
CA GLU A 13 -10.68 -9.32 -3.49
C GLU A 13 -10.22 -8.24 -4.48
N ALA A 14 -8.90 -8.10 -4.68
CA ALA A 14 -8.32 -7.07 -5.52
C ALA A 14 -8.80 -7.19 -6.97
N VAL A 15 -8.89 -8.43 -7.48
CA VAL A 15 -9.35 -8.72 -8.84
C VAL A 15 -10.87 -8.53 -8.96
N GLU A 16 -11.67 -9.08 -8.04
CA GLU A 16 -13.14 -8.98 -8.12
C GLU A 16 -13.62 -7.53 -8.03
N ARG A 17 -12.94 -6.68 -7.24
CA ARG A 17 -13.24 -5.24 -7.19
C ARG A 17 -13.19 -4.55 -8.56
N GLN A 18 -12.46 -5.11 -9.53
CA GLN A 18 -12.39 -4.56 -10.89
C GLN A 18 -13.44 -5.13 -11.85
N PHE A 19 -13.98 -6.30 -11.53
CA PHE A 19 -14.98 -6.98 -12.37
C PHE A 19 -16.41 -6.65 -11.96
N VAL A 20 -16.64 -6.32 -10.69
CA VAL A 20 -17.99 -5.98 -10.21
C VAL A 20 -18.45 -4.64 -10.77
N ALA A 21 -19.75 -4.56 -11.09
CA ALA A 21 -20.36 -3.33 -11.58
C ALA A 21 -20.44 -2.27 -10.48
N ASP A 22 -20.59 -1.01 -10.90
CA ASP A 22 -20.83 0.10 -9.98
C ASP A 22 -22.02 -0.19 -9.04
N GLY A 23 -21.84 0.12 -7.76
CA GLY A 23 -22.84 -0.12 -6.71
C GLY A 23 -22.79 -1.51 -6.08
N PHE A 24 -21.91 -2.40 -6.52
CA PHE A 24 -21.58 -3.62 -5.79
C PHE A 24 -20.47 -3.38 -4.75
N SER A 25 -20.60 -3.99 -3.58
CA SER A 25 -19.56 -4.09 -2.56
C SER A 25 -18.80 -5.41 -2.71
N VAL A 26 -17.52 -5.36 -2.35
CA VAL A 26 -16.68 -6.55 -2.13
C VAL A 26 -16.19 -6.46 -0.69
N GLU A 27 -16.59 -7.42 0.14
CA GLU A 27 -16.26 -7.51 1.56
C GLU A 27 -15.44 -8.78 1.82
N VAL A 28 -14.38 -8.66 2.62
CA VAL A 28 -13.46 -9.76 2.94
C VAL A 28 -13.59 -10.13 4.41
N ARG A 29 -13.57 -11.43 4.73
CA ARG A 29 -13.77 -11.96 6.09
C ARG A 29 -15.01 -11.43 6.77
N LYS A 30 -16.12 -11.43 6.02
CA LYS A 30 -17.41 -11.02 6.57
C LYS A 30 -17.83 -12.03 7.63
N ARG A 31 -18.08 -11.55 8.85
CA ARG A 31 -18.58 -12.36 9.95
C ARG A 31 -20.09 -12.24 10.03
N GLU A 32 -20.75 -13.38 10.12
CA GLU A 32 -22.18 -13.45 10.38
C GLU A 32 -22.43 -13.88 11.82
N TYR A 33 -23.44 -13.28 12.42
CA TYR A 33 -23.82 -13.50 13.81
C TYR A 33 -25.26 -14.02 13.87
N ASP A 34 -25.53 -14.95 14.80
CA ASP A 34 -26.89 -15.40 15.07
C ASP A 34 -27.69 -14.36 15.87
N GLU A 35 -28.97 -14.66 16.14
CA GLU A 35 -29.86 -13.78 16.91
C GLU A 35 -29.38 -13.53 18.35
N GLU A 36 -28.54 -14.42 18.88
CA GLU A 36 -27.92 -14.31 20.21
C GLU A 36 -26.57 -13.55 20.15
N GLY A 37 -26.17 -13.04 18.99
CA GLY A 37 -24.93 -12.30 18.78
C GLY A 37 -23.67 -13.18 18.75
N ARG A 38 -23.81 -14.51 18.61
CA ARG A 38 -22.68 -15.43 18.49
C ARG A 38 -22.28 -15.55 17.02
N GLN A 39 -20.98 -15.57 16.75
CA GLN A 39 -20.49 -15.75 15.39
C GLN A 39 -20.91 -17.12 14.86
N SER A 40 -21.71 -17.15 13.80
CA SER A 40 -22.27 -18.35 13.19
C SER A 40 -21.52 -18.78 11.94
N ALA A 41 -20.88 -17.83 11.24
CA ALA A 41 -20.01 -18.09 10.09
C ALA A 41 -18.99 -16.97 9.89
N GLU A 42 -17.94 -17.29 9.13
CA GLU A 42 -17.04 -16.36 8.49
C GLU A 42 -16.99 -16.72 7.00
N PHE A 43 -17.02 -15.70 6.14
CA PHE A 43 -16.98 -15.82 4.69
C PHE A 43 -15.75 -15.11 4.16
N ASP A 44 -15.01 -15.79 3.28
CA ASP A 44 -13.73 -15.30 2.76
C ASP A 44 -13.93 -14.03 1.94
N VAL A 45 -14.76 -14.07 0.90
CA VAL A 45 -15.12 -12.90 0.10
C VAL A 45 -16.62 -12.94 -0.21
N VAL A 46 -17.31 -11.83 0.07
CA VAL A 46 -18.72 -11.63 -0.27
C VAL A 46 -18.84 -10.45 -1.22
N VAL A 47 -19.44 -10.71 -2.37
CA VAL A 47 -19.82 -9.68 -3.33
C VAL A 47 -21.33 -9.46 -3.22
N SER A 48 -21.76 -8.23 -2.98
CA SER A 48 -23.18 -7.92 -2.82
C SER A 48 -23.56 -6.63 -3.50
N GLY A 49 -24.79 -6.54 -4.00
CA GLY A 49 -25.25 -5.34 -4.69
C GLY A 49 -26.66 -5.50 -5.22
N ARG A 50 -27.15 -4.47 -5.90
CA ARG A 50 -28.45 -4.50 -6.56
C ARG A 50 -28.28 -4.67 -8.07
N LEU A 51 -28.97 -5.67 -8.62
CA LEU A 51 -29.15 -5.84 -10.06
C LEU A 51 -30.63 -5.58 -10.38
N GLY A 52 -30.92 -4.37 -10.85
CA GLY A 52 -32.29 -3.89 -11.06
C GLY A 52 -33.10 -3.85 -9.76
N SER A 53 -34.19 -4.62 -9.70
CA SER A 53 -35.05 -4.73 -8.52
C SER A 53 -34.57 -5.75 -7.49
N THR A 54 -33.54 -6.55 -7.79
CA THR A 54 -33.14 -7.71 -6.99
C THR A 54 -31.80 -7.47 -6.30
N THR A 55 -31.69 -7.88 -5.04
CA THR A 55 -30.40 -7.95 -4.34
C THR A 55 -29.70 -9.24 -4.74
N VAL A 56 -28.44 -9.12 -5.15
CA VAL A 56 -27.56 -10.25 -5.46
C VAL A 56 -26.52 -10.36 -4.35
N SER A 57 -26.32 -11.57 -3.87
CA SER A 57 -25.28 -11.95 -2.92
C SER A 57 -24.51 -13.14 -3.48
N TRP A 58 -23.20 -12.99 -3.59
CA TRP A 58 -22.29 -13.98 -4.15
C TRP A 58 -21.17 -14.25 -3.15
N LEU A 59 -21.03 -15.52 -2.80
CA LEU A 59 -19.95 -16.00 -1.94
C LEU A 59 -18.80 -16.55 -2.78
N ILE A 60 -17.57 -16.15 -2.46
CA ILE A 60 -16.35 -16.73 -3.01
C ILE A 60 -15.53 -17.28 -1.85
N GLU A 61 -15.26 -18.58 -1.88
CA GLU A 61 -14.56 -19.30 -0.81
C GLU A 61 -13.20 -19.79 -1.31
N CYS A 62 -12.16 -19.52 -0.51
CA CYS A 62 -10.76 -19.64 -0.86
C CYS A 62 -10.14 -20.82 -0.09
N ARG A 63 -9.55 -21.77 -0.81
CA ARG A 63 -8.81 -22.89 -0.22
C ARG A 63 -7.37 -22.90 -0.68
N ASP A 64 -6.50 -22.46 0.21
CA ASP A 64 -5.06 -22.60 0.07
C ASP A 64 -4.52 -23.69 1.01
N ARG A 65 -4.39 -24.91 0.48
CA ARG A 65 -3.92 -26.09 1.23
C ARG A 65 -2.98 -26.97 0.41
N PRO A 66 -1.76 -26.48 0.09
CA PRO A 66 -0.79 -27.21 -0.73
C PRO A 66 -0.46 -28.60 -0.19
N SER A 67 -0.41 -28.78 1.13
CA SER A 67 -0.11 -30.07 1.77
C SER A 67 -1.23 -31.11 1.68
N GLU A 68 -2.46 -30.69 1.37
CA GLU A 68 -3.61 -31.60 1.29
C GLU A 68 -3.97 -31.97 -0.16
N GLY A 69 -3.31 -31.38 -1.15
CA GLY A 69 -3.59 -31.61 -2.56
C GLY A 69 -4.93 -31.03 -3.04
N PRO A 70 -5.45 -31.53 -4.18
CA PRO A 70 -6.66 -31.02 -4.81
C PRO A 70 -7.87 -31.05 -3.89
N ALA A 71 -8.73 -30.04 -4.01
CA ALA A 71 -9.87 -29.92 -3.11
C ALA A 71 -10.88 -31.08 -3.30
N PRO A 72 -11.35 -31.71 -2.20
CA PRO A 72 -12.22 -32.89 -2.26
C PRO A 72 -13.70 -32.54 -2.48
N SER A 73 -14.51 -33.51 -2.91
CA SER A 73 -15.96 -33.33 -3.12
C SER A 73 -16.70 -32.87 -1.87
N SER A 74 -16.27 -33.35 -0.69
CA SER A 74 -16.86 -32.98 0.60
C SER A 74 -16.77 -31.48 0.89
N TRP A 75 -15.77 -30.78 0.35
CA TRP A 75 -15.68 -29.33 0.47
C TRP A 75 -16.74 -28.65 -0.42
N ILE A 76 -16.94 -29.12 -1.65
CA ILE A 76 -17.99 -28.60 -2.53
C ILE A 76 -19.39 -28.85 -1.95
N GLU A 77 -19.64 -30.02 -1.36
CA GLU A 77 -20.89 -30.33 -0.64
C GLU A 77 -21.18 -29.32 0.48
N GLN A 78 -20.16 -28.93 1.25
CA GLN A 78 -20.29 -27.90 2.27
C GLN A 78 -20.64 -26.53 1.66
N LEU A 79 -20.05 -26.18 0.52
CA LEU A 79 -20.35 -24.92 -0.18
C LEU A 79 -21.78 -24.87 -0.72
N VAL A 80 -22.30 -25.99 -1.23
CA VAL A 80 -23.72 -26.12 -1.63
C VAL A 80 -24.63 -25.90 -0.42
N GLY A 81 -24.31 -26.51 0.73
CA GLY A 81 -25.02 -26.30 1.98
C GLY A 81 -24.97 -24.84 2.44
N ARG A 82 -23.81 -24.18 2.35
CA ARG A 82 -23.64 -22.76 2.67
C ARG A 82 -24.49 -21.87 1.76
N ARG A 83 -24.53 -22.14 0.46
CA ARG A 83 -25.37 -21.39 -0.50
C ARG A 83 -26.81 -21.33 -0.04
N GLY A 84 -27.40 -22.48 0.29
CA GLY A 84 -28.79 -22.57 0.74
C GLY A 84 -29.00 -21.98 2.13
N ARG A 85 -28.11 -22.29 3.08
CA ARG A 85 -28.25 -21.84 4.48
C ARG A 85 -28.20 -20.32 4.63
N PHE A 86 -27.36 -19.64 3.83
CA PHE A 86 -27.14 -18.20 3.92
C PHE A 86 -27.74 -17.42 2.73
N ASN A 87 -28.60 -18.07 1.93
CA ASN A 87 -29.32 -17.47 0.81
C ASN A 87 -28.42 -16.76 -0.23
N PHE A 88 -27.23 -17.31 -0.50
CA PHE A 88 -26.39 -16.80 -1.58
C PHE A 88 -26.98 -17.16 -2.94
N ASN A 89 -26.99 -16.22 -3.88
CA ASN A 89 -27.44 -16.45 -5.26
C ASN A 89 -26.40 -17.23 -6.07
N LYS A 90 -25.12 -17.04 -5.78
CA LYS A 90 -24.00 -17.71 -6.43
C LYS A 90 -22.95 -18.10 -5.39
N VAL A 91 -22.26 -19.21 -5.63
CA VAL A 91 -21.06 -19.59 -4.90
C VAL A 91 -19.96 -19.95 -5.89
N THR A 92 -18.77 -19.41 -5.65
CA THR A 92 -17.55 -19.75 -6.37
C THR A 92 -16.54 -20.35 -5.39
N ALA A 93 -15.89 -21.44 -5.78
CA ALA A 93 -14.79 -22.04 -5.03
C ALA A 93 -13.47 -21.71 -5.74
N VAL A 94 -12.50 -21.22 -4.99
CA VAL A 94 -11.16 -20.87 -5.47
C VAL A 94 -10.13 -21.76 -4.77
N SER A 95 -9.24 -22.41 -5.51
CA SER A 95 -8.17 -23.20 -4.89
C SER A 95 -6.81 -23.03 -5.57
N THR A 96 -5.74 -23.03 -4.76
CA THR A 96 -4.34 -23.03 -5.23
C THR A 96 -3.82 -24.42 -5.59
N THR A 97 -4.60 -25.48 -5.30
CA THR A 97 -4.22 -26.87 -5.60
C THR A 97 -5.17 -27.54 -6.59
N GLY A 98 -6.09 -26.77 -7.18
CA GLY A 98 -7.14 -27.29 -8.04
C GLY A 98 -8.16 -28.15 -7.30
N PHE A 99 -8.87 -28.99 -8.06
CA PHE A 99 -10.02 -29.76 -7.60
C PHE A 99 -9.89 -31.21 -8.02
N ALA A 100 -10.31 -32.14 -7.15
CA ALA A 100 -10.42 -33.54 -7.52
C ALA A 100 -11.48 -33.72 -8.61
N SER A 101 -11.33 -34.70 -9.50
CA SER A 101 -12.25 -34.93 -10.62
C SER A 101 -13.71 -35.14 -10.19
N ALA A 102 -13.93 -35.82 -9.06
CA ALA A 102 -15.25 -35.99 -8.47
C ALA A 102 -15.82 -34.66 -7.93
N ALA A 103 -14.96 -33.77 -7.42
CA ALA A 103 -15.36 -32.45 -6.93
C ALA A 103 -15.75 -31.54 -8.09
N THR A 104 -14.99 -31.55 -9.19
CA THR A 104 -15.31 -30.79 -10.42
C THR A 104 -16.67 -31.18 -10.99
N ARG A 105 -16.93 -32.49 -11.11
CA ARG A 105 -18.22 -33.00 -11.60
C ARG A 105 -19.37 -32.57 -10.72
N TYR A 106 -19.22 -32.74 -9.41
CA TYR A 106 -20.27 -32.38 -8.46
C TYR A 106 -20.52 -30.87 -8.42
N ALA A 107 -19.46 -30.05 -8.52
CA ALA A 107 -19.59 -28.60 -8.61
C ALA A 107 -20.40 -28.19 -9.85
N GLN A 108 -20.13 -28.79 -11.01
CA GLN A 108 -20.89 -28.55 -12.24
C GLN A 108 -22.37 -28.92 -12.09
N GLU A 109 -22.67 -30.10 -11.54
CA GLU A 109 -24.04 -30.55 -11.28
C GLU A 109 -24.81 -29.62 -10.33
N GLN A 110 -24.11 -29.01 -9.37
CA GLN A 110 -24.69 -28.12 -8.36
C GLN A 110 -24.62 -26.63 -8.72
N GLY A 111 -24.03 -26.27 -9.85
CA GLY A 111 -23.82 -24.88 -10.28
C GLY A 111 -22.90 -24.09 -9.33
N ILE A 112 -21.84 -24.74 -8.82
CA ILE A 112 -20.74 -24.10 -8.11
C ILE A 112 -19.65 -23.81 -9.13
N GLU A 113 -19.30 -22.54 -9.30
CA GLU A 113 -18.23 -22.15 -10.22
C GLU A 113 -16.88 -22.46 -9.57
N LEU A 114 -15.96 -23.02 -10.35
CA LEU A 114 -14.62 -23.39 -9.87
C LEU A 114 -13.56 -22.51 -10.52
N ARG A 115 -12.60 -22.04 -9.72
CA ARG A 115 -11.47 -21.23 -10.15
C ARG A 115 -10.17 -21.69 -9.52
N THR A 116 -9.06 -21.54 -10.21
CA THR A 116 -7.71 -21.83 -9.68
C THR A 116 -6.87 -20.58 -9.59
N VAL A 117 -5.92 -20.61 -8.65
CA VAL A 117 -4.80 -19.67 -8.60
C VAL A 117 -3.52 -20.47 -8.72
N ASP A 118 -2.85 -20.34 -9.86
CA ASP A 118 -1.65 -21.08 -10.21
C ASP A 118 -0.44 -20.13 -10.21
N ALA A 119 0.75 -20.65 -9.87
CA ALA A 119 1.97 -19.87 -10.01
C ALA A 119 2.32 -19.70 -11.49
N LEU A 120 2.77 -18.50 -11.88
CA LEU A 120 3.29 -18.23 -13.22
C LEU A 120 4.77 -18.63 -13.28
N ASP A 121 5.19 -19.14 -14.43
CA ASP A 121 6.61 -19.33 -14.73
C ASP A 121 7.28 -18.04 -15.27
N GLU A 122 8.60 -18.08 -15.44
CA GLU A 122 9.38 -16.92 -15.90
C GLU A 122 8.99 -16.47 -17.31
N ASP A 123 8.74 -17.41 -18.23
CA ASP A 123 8.37 -17.10 -19.61
C ASP A 123 7.00 -16.41 -19.64
N GLU A 124 6.05 -16.88 -18.83
CA GLU A 124 4.73 -16.29 -18.68
C GLU A 124 4.78 -14.89 -18.09
N ILE A 125 5.64 -14.65 -17.09
CA ILE A 125 5.88 -13.31 -16.54
C ILE A 125 6.41 -12.39 -17.65
N GLN A 126 7.45 -12.81 -18.39
CA GLN A 126 8.09 -11.98 -19.42
C GLN A 126 7.16 -11.65 -20.59
N ASN A 127 6.16 -12.50 -20.88
CA ASN A 127 5.18 -12.26 -21.93
C ASN A 127 4.37 -10.97 -21.75
N TRP A 128 4.20 -10.50 -20.52
CA TRP A 128 3.43 -9.28 -20.27
C TRP A 128 4.08 -8.29 -19.32
N PHE A 129 4.79 -8.79 -18.32
CA PHE A 129 5.47 -7.99 -17.33
C PHE A 129 6.98 -8.11 -17.56
N LYS A 130 7.48 -7.27 -18.48
CA LYS A 130 8.86 -7.25 -18.97
C LYS A 130 9.88 -6.70 -17.95
N VAL A 131 9.56 -6.78 -16.66
CA VAL A 131 10.33 -6.20 -15.56
C VAL A 131 10.60 -7.30 -14.54
N SER A 132 11.87 -7.57 -14.28
CA SER A 132 12.27 -8.59 -13.30
C SER A 132 12.33 -8.05 -11.87
N ASN A 133 12.62 -6.75 -11.72
CA ASN A 133 12.80 -6.10 -10.42
C ASN A 133 12.12 -4.72 -10.40
N LEU A 134 11.53 -4.37 -9.26
CA LEU A 134 11.11 -3.01 -8.95
C LEU A 134 12.31 -2.22 -8.40
N GLN A 135 12.56 -1.02 -8.93
CA GLN A 135 13.57 -0.12 -8.38
C GLN A 135 12.94 0.82 -7.35
N LEU A 136 13.37 0.71 -6.09
CA LEU A 136 12.98 1.59 -5.01
C LEU A 136 14.07 2.65 -4.79
N PHE A 137 13.70 3.92 -4.93
CA PHE A 137 14.57 5.07 -4.70
C PHE A 137 14.29 5.64 -3.29
N SER A 138 15.33 5.71 -2.46
CA SER A 138 15.29 6.30 -1.14
C SER A 138 16.15 7.56 -1.10
N HIS A 139 15.49 8.70 -0.88
CA HIS A 139 16.15 9.99 -0.74
C HIS A 139 16.57 10.22 0.70
N LYS A 140 17.88 10.43 0.93
CA LYS A 140 18.46 10.72 2.24
C LYS A 140 19.18 12.06 2.21
N GLY A 141 18.98 12.88 3.23
CA GLY A 141 19.64 14.17 3.33
C GLY A 141 19.99 14.50 4.76
N GLU A 142 21.24 14.93 4.97
CA GLU A 142 21.74 15.41 6.25
C GLU A 142 22.34 16.80 6.05
N PHE A 143 21.93 17.78 6.86
CA PHE A 143 22.55 19.09 6.84
C PHE A 143 23.60 19.22 7.95
N SER A 144 24.73 19.83 7.62
CA SER A 144 25.77 20.19 8.58
C SER A 144 25.61 21.60 9.12
N LYS A 145 24.88 22.46 8.40
CA LYS A 145 24.63 23.86 8.78
C LYS A 145 23.31 24.35 8.22
N ALA A 146 22.63 25.19 8.99
CA ALA A 146 21.45 25.92 8.58
C ALA A 146 21.64 27.41 8.89
N GLU A 147 21.28 28.28 7.93
CA GLU A 147 21.28 29.73 8.08
C GLU A 147 19.85 30.25 7.90
N ILE A 148 19.27 30.77 8.96
CA ILE A 148 17.91 31.32 8.95
C ILE A 148 17.92 32.73 8.39
N ARG A 149 17.07 32.99 7.40
CA ARG A 149 16.85 34.31 6.80
C ARG A 149 15.58 34.90 7.39
N LEU A 150 15.73 36.04 8.05
CA LEU A 150 14.61 36.81 8.59
C LEU A 150 14.11 37.82 7.57
N GLU A 151 12.84 38.20 7.68
CA GLU A 151 12.25 39.29 6.93
C GLU A 151 12.98 40.61 7.21
N ASP A 152 13.14 41.44 6.19
CA ASP A 152 13.60 42.82 6.32
C ASP A 152 12.54 43.74 5.66
N PRO A 153 12.19 44.89 6.26
CA PRO A 153 12.75 45.44 7.49
C PRO A 153 12.18 44.76 8.75
N ILE A 154 13.05 44.55 9.75
CA ILE A 154 12.70 44.06 11.09
C ILE A 154 13.34 44.95 12.16
N GLN A 155 12.69 45.10 13.31
CA GLN A 155 13.24 45.85 14.43
C GLN A 155 14.58 45.23 14.89
N LEU A 156 15.59 46.08 15.13
CA LEU A 156 16.96 45.63 15.42
C LEU A 156 17.03 44.72 16.66
N GLU A 157 16.29 45.08 17.71
CA GLU A 157 16.22 44.30 18.96
C GLU A 157 15.63 42.90 18.72
N VAL A 158 14.51 42.81 17.99
CA VAL A 158 13.90 41.52 17.60
C VAL A 158 14.88 40.70 16.75
N LYS A 159 15.59 41.34 15.82
CA LYS A 159 16.59 40.69 14.94
C LYS A 159 17.74 40.10 15.75
N ASP A 160 18.25 40.83 16.73
CA ASP A 160 19.40 40.41 17.53
C ASP A 160 19.00 39.30 18.53
N LEU A 161 17.83 39.39 19.15
CA LEU A 161 17.30 38.33 20.01
C LEU A 161 17.01 37.05 19.22
N ALA A 162 16.42 37.15 18.03
CA ALA A 162 16.16 35.99 17.18
C ALA A 162 17.48 35.33 16.74
N LYS A 163 18.51 36.12 16.38
CA LYS A 163 19.84 35.59 16.06
C LYS A 163 20.49 34.89 17.24
N ALA A 164 20.40 35.45 18.45
CA ALA A 164 20.93 34.83 19.65
C ALA A 164 20.23 33.47 19.92
N ALA A 165 18.89 33.44 19.83
CA ALA A 165 18.11 32.21 19.98
C ALA A 165 18.54 31.13 18.98
N VAL A 166 18.82 31.49 17.72
CA VAL A 166 19.32 30.55 16.69
C VAL A 166 20.74 30.07 16.99
N GLN A 167 21.62 30.94 17.49
CA GLN A 167 23.01 30.59 17.78
C GLN A 167 23.15 29.64 18.97
N GLU A 168 22.27 29.77 19.96
CA GLU A 168 22.24 28.90 21.15
C GLU A 168 21.48 27.59 20.90
N ALA A 169 20.58 27.56 19.92
CA ALA A 169 19.75 26.41 19.60
C ALA A 169 20.51 25.31 18.85
N GLY A 170 20.28 24.06 19.27
CA GLY A 170 20.62 22.88 18.47
C GLY A 170 19.61 22.68 17.33
N ALA A 171 19.97 21.84 16.35
CA ALA A 171 19.11 21.54 15.20
C ALA A 171 17.71 20.99 15.58
N SER A 172 17.61 20.29 16.71
CA SER A 172 16.38 19.71 17.25
C SER A 172 15.65 20.61 18.25
N THR A 173 16.23 21.76 18.62
CA THR A 173 15.58 22.71 19.52
C THR A 173 14.42 23.39 18.80
N LYS A 174 13.26 23.41 19.43
CA LYS A 174 12.04 23.99 18.87
C LYS A 174 12.03 25.51 19.03
N ILE A 175 12.58 26.21 18.05
CA ILE A 175 12.67 27.68 18.04
C ILE A 175 11.76 28.32 16.97
N LEU A 176 11.18 27.51 16.08
CA LEU A 176 10.28 27.95 15.03
C LEU A 176 8.83 27.69 15.46
N LYS A 177 7.91 28.53 15.00
CA LYS A 177 6.47 28.26 15.03
C LYS A 177 5.92 28.31 13.62
N ASP A 178 5.07 27.34 13.27
CA ASP A 178 4.29 27.39 12.04
C ASP A 178 3.08 28.34 12.16
N ARG A 179 2.32 28.52 11.08
CA ARG A 179 1.10 29.34 11.05
C ARG A 179 0.01 28.91 12.05
N HIS A 180 0.03 27.66 12.49
CA HIS A 180 -0.92 27.11 13.46
C HIS A 180 -0.42 27.27 14.90
N GLY A 181 0.76 27.86 15.10
CA GLY A 181 1.41 28.00 16.39
C GLY A 181 2.11 26.74 16.88
N ASN A 182 2.24 25.71 16.03
CA ASN A 182 2.96 24.50 16.40
C ASN A 182 4.46 24.80 16.46
N GLU A 183 5.08 24.39 17.56
CA GLU A 183 6.52 24.53 17.74
C GLU A 183 7.29 23.48 16.92
N MET A 184 8.24 23.96 16.13
CA MET A 184 9.07 23.18 15.21
C MET A 184 10.55 23.49 15.43
N SER A 185 11.39 22.49 15.17
CA SER A 185 12.84 22.66 15.09
C SER A 185 13.31 22.90 13.66
N VAL A 186 14.56 23.30 13.50
CA VAL A 186 15.20 23.41 12.18
C VAL A 186 15.28 22.04 11.49
N LEU A 187 15.46 20.96 12.25
CA LEU A 187 15.42 19.58 11.75
C LEU A 187 14.03 19.18 11.23
N ASP A 188 12.97 19.63 11.88
CA ASP A 188 11.60 19.42 11.39
C ASP A 188 11.37 20.16 10.08
N ALA A 189 11.81 21.43 9.99
CA ALA A 189 11.75 22.22 8.76
C ALA A 189 12.56 21.58 7.62
N TRP A 190 13.74 21.03 7.90
CA TRP A 190 14.55 20.26 6.94
C TRP A 190 13.80 19.01 6.44
N THR A 191 13.24 18.23 7.36
CA THR A 191 12.52 17.01 7.04
C THR A 191 11.27 17.31 6.20
N HIS A 192 10.53 18.36 6.55
CA HIS A 192 9.40 18.86 5.77
C HIS A 192 9.85 19.27 4.36
N THR A 193 10.93 20.03 4.26
CA THR A 193 11.52 20.48 2.99
C THR A 193 11.84 19.30 2.07
N LEU A 194 12.56 18.29 2.56
CA LEU A 194 12.95 17.13 1.74
C LEU A 194 11.73 16.34 1.22
N ASN A 195 10.68 16.21 2.04
CA ASN A 195 9.46 15.51 1.65
C ASN A 195 8.65 16.26 0.58
N GLN A 196 8.64 17.59 0.63
CA GLN A 196 7.88 18.44 -0.31
C GLN A 196 8.64 18.76 -1.60
N ASN A 197 9.97 18.62 -1.61
CA ASN A 197 10.83 19.06 -2.70
C ASN A 197 11.71 17.92 -3.25
N PRO A 198 11.14 16.86 -3.86
CA PRO A 198 11.92 15.74 -4.38
C PRO A 198 12.91 16.15 -5.47
N HIS A 199 12.66 17.27 -6.16
CA HIS A 199 13.56 17.83 -7.18
C HIS A 199 14.92 18.29 -6.60
N MET A 200 15.07 18.44 -5.28
CA MET A 200 16.37 18.75 -4.65
C MET A 200 17.42 17.67 -4.92
N PHE A 201 16.97 16.44 -5.17
CA PHE A 201 17.80 15.29 -5.53
C PHE A 201 18.07 15.20 -7.04
N ALA A 202 17.60 16.15 -7.86
CA ALA A 202 17.85 16.15 -9.29
C ALA A 202 19.36 16.16 -9.59
N GLY A 203 19.82 15.19 -10.38
CA GLY A 203 21.22 15.02 -10.72
C GLY A 203 22.08 14.34 -9.65
N VAL A 204 21.53 14.02 -8.47
CA VAL A 204 22.24 13.22 -7.47
C VAL A 204 22.35 11.78 -7.97
N SER A 205 23.57 11.27 -8.10
CA SER A 205 23.78 9.90 -8.57
C SER A 205 23.20 8.87 -7.58
N PRO A 206 22.46 7.85 -8.07
CA PRO A 206 22.03 6.72 -7.25
C PRO A 206 23.18 5.76 -6.89
N VAL A 207 24.32 5.87 -7.56
CA VAL A 207 25.51 5.05 -7.37
C VAL A 207 26.68 6.02 -7.15
N GLY A 208 27.01 6.30 -5.90
CA GLY A 208 28.09 7.22 -5.55
C GLY A 208 28.02 7.74 -4.12
N ASP A 209 29.03 8.54 -3.77
CA ASP A 209 29.08 9.24 -2.50
C ASP A 209 28.01 10.35 -2.42
N PRO A 210 27.54 10.71 -1.21
CA PRO A 210 26.60 11.81 -1.04
C PRO A 210 27.12 13.13 -1.64
N GLU A 211 26.26 13.83 -2.38
CA GLU A 211 26.59 15.12 -2.97
C GLU A 211 26.37 16.26 -1.98
N PHE A 212 27.39 17.09 -1.79
CA PHE A 212 27.24 18.32 -1.03
C PHE A 212 26.51 19.39 -1.85
N ARG A 213 25.46 19.96 -1.28
CA ARG A 213 24.67 21.04 -1.87
C ARG A 213 24.37 22.13 -0.85
N ARG A 214 24.36 23.37 -1.33
CA ARG A 214 23.83 24.52 -0.59
C ARG A 214 22.44 24.83 -1.12
N LEU A 215 21.42 24.51 -0.33
CA LEU A 215 20.01 24.58 -0.70
C LEU A 215 19.38 25.80 -0.04
N PHE A 216 18.74 26.67 -0.82
CA PHE A 216 17.93 27.75 -0.28
C PHE A 216 16.46 27.40 -0.39
N VAL A 217 15.80 27.30 0.76
CA VAL A 217 14.35 27.10 0.88
C VAL A 217 13.73 28.45 1.18
N SER A 218 12.86 28.93 0.29
CA SER A 218 12.17 30.22 0.44
C SER A 218 10.71 29.99 0.81
N PHE A 219 10.23 30.71 1.80
CA PHE A 219 8.85 30.69 2.27
C PHE A 219 8.13 31.93 1.76
N LYS A 220 7.65 31.85 0.52
CA LYS A 220 7.08 33.00 -0.20
C LYS A 220 5.66 33.32 0.23
N GLU A 221 4.86 32.28 0.49
CA GLU A 221 3.49 32.44 0.95
C GLU A 221 3.49 32.55 2.48
N PRO A 222 2.69 33.45 3.08
CA PRO A 222 2.58 33.57 4.53
C PRO A 222 2.24 32.26 5.24
N GLU A 223 1.53 31.37 4.54
CA GLU A 223 1.11 30.06 5.04
C GLU A 223 2.27 29.08 5.24
N ASP A 224 3.40 29.30 4.56
CA ASP A 224 4.60 28.46 4.62
C ASP A 224 5.70 29.07 5.52
N GLN A 225 5.46 30.27 6.05
CA GLN A 225 6.44 30.98 6.86
C GLN A 225 6.51 30.44 8.28
N TYR A 226 7.73 30.48 8.82
CA TYR A 226 7.96 30.23 10.24
C TYR A 226 8.17 31.54 10.97
N VAL A 227 7.95 31.52 12.28
CA VAL A 227 8.21 32.65 13.18
C VAL A 227 9.09 32.23 14.33
N ILE A 228 10.04 33.09 14.72
CA ILE A 228 10.79 32.97 15.98
C ILE A 228 10.21 33.98 16.96
N THR A 229 9.57 33.51 18.03
CA THR A 229 9.04 34.40 19.08
C THR A 229 10.16 34.81 20.03
N THR A 230 10.33 36.12 20.22
CA THR A 230 11.27 36.70 21.18
C THR A 230 10.53 37.58 22.19
N GLU A 231 11.20 38.00 23.26
CA GLU A 231 10.62 38.93 24.24
C GLU A 231 10.30 40.31 23.66
N ALA A 232 11.01 40.74 22.62
CA ALA A 232 10.76 42.02 21.94
C ALA A 232 9.72 41.93 20.81
N GLY A 233 9.28 40.71 20.45
CA GLY A 233 8.33 40.46 19.37
C GLY A 233 8.69 39.26 18.50
N ASP A 234 7.90 39.07 17.45
CA ASP A 234 8.03 37.95 16.52
C ASP A 234 8.94 38.29 15.34
N ALA A 235 9.86 37.38 15.00
CA ALA A 235 10.71 37.47 13.83
C ALA A 235 10.25 36.50 12.74
N THR A 236 9.73 37.03 11.63
CA THR A 236 9.33 36.24 10.46
C THR A 236 10.55 35.63 9.76
N VAL A 237 10.51 34.33 9.49
CA VAL A 237 11.51 33.59 8.72
C VAL A 237 11.05 33.51 7.26
N VAL A 238 11.80 34.14 6.36
CA VAL A 238 11.52 34.16 4.90
C VAL A 238 12.22 33.04 4.13
N GLY A 239 13.16 32.35 4.79
CA GLY A 239 13.81 31.18 4.22
C GLY A 239 14.91 30.60 5.10
N ILE A 240 15.39 29.41 4.74
CA ILE A 240 16.52 28.76 5.38
C ILE A 240 17.49 28.29 4.31
N VAL A 241 18.77 28.58 4.49
CA VAL A 241 19.84 28.02 3.67
C VAL A 241 20.45 26.83 4.39
N PHE A 242 20.35 25.64 3.80
CA PHE A 242 20.97 24.42 4.29
C PHE A 242 22.25 24.11 3.52
N GLU A 243 23.33 23.83 4.23
CA GLU A 243 24.50 23.15 3.67
C GLU A 243 24.36 21.67 4.02
N ALA A 244 24.08 20.83 3.00
CA ALA A 244 23.65 19.46 3.20
C ALA A 244 24.32 18.48 2.25
N LYS A 245 24.47 17.24 2.72
CA LYS A 245 24.81 16.09 1.90
C LYS A 245 23.52 15.38 1.51
N LEU A 246 23.32 15.20 0.20
CA LEU A 246 22.18 14.48 -0.36
C LEU A 246 22.66 13.17 -0.96
N ALA A 247 21.94 12.08 -0.68
CA ALA A 247 22.18 10.78 -1.27
C ALA A 247 20.87 10.20 -1.80
N VAL A 248 20.96 9.48 -2.92
CA VAL A 248 19.89 8.64 -3.44
C VAL A 248 20.37 7.21 -3.33
N GLU A 249 19.65 6.39 -2.57
CA GLU A 249 19.89 4.96 -2.52
C GLU A 249 18.90 4.24 -3.42
N VAL A 250 19.40 3.32 -4.23
CA VAL A 250 18.55 2.46 -5.07
C VAL A 250 18.63 1.04 -4.56
N ARG A 251 17.46 0.46 -4.35
CA ARG A 251 17.31 -0.96 -4.00
C ARG A 251 16.48 -1.64 -5.07
N GLU A 252 16.98 -2.76 -5.58
CA GLU A 252 16.18 -3.65 -6.40
C GLU A 252 15.35 -4.57 -5.51
N VAL A 253 14.04 -4.63 -5.79
CA VAL A 253 13.10 -5.50 -5.12
C VAL A 253 12.63 -6.53 -6.13
N PRO A 254 12.98 -7.82 -5.94
CA PRO A 254 12.57 -8.86 -6.88
C PRO A 254 11.07 -9.14 -6.76
N ILE A 255 10.51 -9.75 -7.80
CA ILE A 255 9.17 -10.34 -7.74
C ILE A 255 9.15 -11.39 -6.63
N SER A 256 8.24 -11.24 -5.66
CA SER A 256 8.07 -12.20 -4.56
C SER A 256 7.08 -13.31 -4.91
N GLU A 257 6.11 -13.02 -5.78
CA GLU A 257 5.07 -13.96 -6.19
C GLU A 257 4.50 -13.53 -7.55
N ALA A 258 4.24 -14.50 -8.43
CA ALA A 258 3.55 -14.29 -9.68
C ALA A 258 2.47 -15.37 -9.84
N THR A 259 1.23 -14.96 -10.11
CA THR A 259 0.09 -15.88 -10.16
C THR A 259 -0.87 -15.60 -11.30
N ARG A 260 -1.57 -16.64 -11.74
CA ARG A 260 -2.69 -16.59 -12.66
C ARG A 260 -3.96 -17.04 -11.96
N TYR A 261 -5.04 -16.29 -12.10
CA TYR A 261 -6.37 -16.62 -11.61
C TYR A 261 -7.26 -16.99 -12.79
N SER A 262 -7.77 -18.23 -12.82
CA SER A 262 -8.44 -18.80 -14.00
C SER A 262 -9.76 -19.50 -13.66
N LEU A 263 -10.65 -19.58 -14.65
CA LEU A 263 -11.82 -20.47 -14.63
C LEU A 263 -11.39 -21.92 -14.88
N VAL A 264 -11.86 -22.85 -14.05
CA VAL A 264 -11.53 -24.29 -14.22
C VAL A 264 -12.20 -24.88 -15.45
N GLU A 265 -13.45 -24.47 -15.76
CA GLU A 265 -14.24 -25.08 -16.83
C GLU A 265 -13.70 -24.76 -18.23
N SER A 266 -13.34 -23.50 -18.48
CA SER A 266 -12.82 -23.05 -19.77
C SER A 266 -11.29 -23.01 -19.84
N GLY A 267 -10.60 -22.98 -18.69
CA GLY A 267 -9.17 -22.66 -18.61
C GLY A 267 -8.87 -21.19 -18.88
N GLU A 268 -9.89 -20.35 -19.06
CA GLU A 268 -9.73 -18.92 -19.33
C GLU A 268 -9.14 -18.21 -18.12
N ALA A 269 -8.04 -17.50 -18.33
CA ALA A 269 -7.45 -16.65 -17.33
C ALA A 269 -8.32 -15.39 -17.14
N LEU A 270 -8.65 -15.07 -15.90
CA LEU A 270 -9.35 -13.84 -15.52
C LEU A 270 -8.35 -12.71 -15.25
N ALA A 271 -7.29 -13.04 -14.53
CA ALA A 271 -6.25 -12.08 -14.18
C ALA A 271 -4.89 -12.76 -14.01
N GLU A 272 -3.84 -11.98 -14.26
CA GLU A 272 -2.46 -12.31 -13.91
C GLU A 272 -1.93 -11.25 -12.96
N SER A 273 -1.14 -11.66 -11.98
CA SER A 273 -0.75 -10.80 -10.86
C SER A 273 0.70 -11.02 -10.49
N ILE A 274 1.40 -9.92 -10.19
CA ILE A 274 2.79 -9.92 -9.74
C ILE A 274 2.85 -9.12 -8.45
N ARG A 275 3.61 -9.63 -7.47
CA ARG A 275 3.76 -9.00 -6.17
C ARG A 275 5.21 -8.69 -5.86
N PHE A 276 5.38 -7.60 -5.13
CA PHE A 276 6.64 -7.18 -4.55
C PHE A 276 6.43 -6.92 -3.06
N ASP A 277 7.34 -7.44 -2.24
CA ASP A 277 7.42 -7.11 -0.81
C ASP A 277 8.42 -5.96 -0.65
N VAL A 278 7.91 -4.76 -0.35
CA VAL A 278 8.73 -3.55 -0.23
C VAL A 278 8.78 -3.09 1.23
N GLU A 279 9.89 -2.48 1.64
CA GLU A 279 10.01 -1.85 2.96
C GLU A 279 10.28 -0.36 2.76
N VAL A 280 9.41 0.48 3.32
CA VAL A 280 9.53 1.93 3.24
C VAL A 280 9.60 2.47 4.66
N ARG A 281 10.73 3.09 5.01
CA ARG A 281 11.00 3.64 6.36
C ARG A 281 10.78 2.61 7.49
N GLY A 282 11.22 1.37 7.28
CA GLY A 282 11.06 0.27 8.24
C GLY A 282 9.64 -0.29 8.33
N GLN A 283 8.70 0.21 7.53
CA GLN A 283 7.35 -0.32 7.45
C GLN A 283 7.21 -1.22 6.21
N PRO A 284 6.74 -2.46 6.36
CA PRO A 284 6.59 -3.38 5.24
C PRO A 284 5.27 -3.13 4.50
N PHE A 285 5.34 -3.05 3.17
CA PHE A 285 4.20 -2.94 2.28
C PHE A 285 4.22 -4.06 1.23
N GLU A 286 3.04 -4.43 0.78
CA GLU A 286 2.82 -5.29 -0.38
C GLU A 286 2.40 -4.41 -1.56
N LEU A 287 3.10 -4.53 -2.68
CA LEU A 287 2.74 -3.91 -3.95
C LEU A 287 2.31 -5.02 -4.91
N GLY A 288 1.04 -5.00 -5.33
CA GLY A 288 0.50 -5.90 -6.34
C GLY A 288 0.26 -5.18 -7.66
N VAL A 289 0.77 -5.72 -8.76
CA VAL A 289 0.43 -5.32 -10.13
C VAL A 289 -0.46 -6.41 -10.71
N HIS A 290 -1.66 -6.03 -11.14
CA HIS A 290 -2.68 -6.96 -11.59
C HIS A 290 -3.12 -6.59 -13.01
N ARG A 291 -3.08 -7.55 -13.93
CA ARG A 291 -3.57 -7.43 -15.30
C ARG A 291 -4.84 -8.24 -15.46
N LEU A 292 -5.94 -7.60 -15.85
CA LEU A 292 -7.15 -8.29 -16.27
C LEU A 292 -6.98 -8.79 -17.70
N VAL A 293 -7.19 -10.08 -17.93
CA VAL A 293 -6.90 -10.71 -19.23
C VAL A 293 -7.97 -10.33 -20.27
N GLN A 294 -9.22 -10.20 -19.84
CA GLN A 294 -10.36 -9.92 -20.73
C GLN A 294 -10.23 -8.61 -21.51
N ASP A 295 -9.68 -7.56 -20.89
CA ASP A 295 -9.61 -6.21 -21.46
C ASP A 295 -8.20 -5.58 -21.44
N GLY A 296 -7.21 -6.29 -20.87
CA GLY A 296 -5.82 -5.85 -20.78
C GLY A 296 -5.58 -4.73 -19.77
N ARG A 297 -6.59 -4.28 -19.01
CA ARG A 297 -6.41 -3.23 -18.00
C ARG A 297 -5.44 -3.71 -16.93
N THR A 298 -4.55 -2.82 -16.52
CA THR A 298 -3.60 -3.06 -15.42
C THR A 298 -3.87 -2.08 -14.30
N PHE A 299 -3.86 -2.57 -13.06
CA PHE A 299 -4.02 -1.77 -11.87
C PHE A 299 -2.99 -2.15 -10.81
N ILE A 300 -2.73 -1.19 -9.91
CA ILE A 300 -1.74 -1.32 -8.85
C ILE A 300 -2.46 -1.23 -7.51
N ALA A 301 -2.22 -2.22 -6.64
CA ALA A 301 -2.68 -2.21 -5.26
C ALA A 301 -1.48 -2.06 -4.33
N VAL A 302 -1.55 -1.10 -3.40
CA VAL A 302 -0.55 -0.92 -2.33
C VAL A 302 -1.23 -1.19 -1.00
N ARG A 303 -0.65 -2.05 -0.17
CA ARG A 303 -1.18 -2.34 1.17
C ARG A 303 -0.07 -2.31 2.22
N GLY A 304 -0.31 -1.60 3.32
CA GLY A 304 0.53 -1.71 4.51
C GLY A 304 0.37 -3.10 5.10
N SER A 305 1.48 -3.79 5.35
CA SER A 305 1.45 -5.07 6.04
C SER A 305 1.72 -4.85 7.52
N SER A 306 0.78 -5.27 8.37
CA SER A 306 1.04 -5.39 9.80
C SER A 306 1.82 -6.69 10.02
N LYS A 307 3.11 -6.74 9.66
CA LYS A 307 3.97 -7.78 10.24
C LYS A 307 4.11 -7.44 11.72
N ALA A 308 3.58 -8.30 12.59
CA ALA A 308 4.01 -8.32 13.97
C ALA A 308 5.53 -8.49 13.95
N ALA A 309 6.26 -7.56 14.57
CA ALA A 309 7.70 -7.67 14.70
C ALA A 309 8.01 -9.04 15.31
N THR A 310 8.56 -9.94 14.50
CA THR A 310 9.22 -11.13 15.04
C THR A 310 10.49 -10.63 15.69
N SER A 311 10.42 -10.40 17.01
CA SER A 311 11.60 -10.25 17.86
C SER A 311 12.44 -11.51 17.73
N SER A 312 13.60 -11.38 17.06
CA SER A 312 14.73 -12.29 17.22
C SER A 312 15.38 -12.09 18.58
#